data_AF-A0A1B6DZF7-F1
#
_entry.id   AF-A0A1B6DZF7-F1
#
_cell.length_a   1.000
_cell.length_b   1.000
_cell.length_c   1.000
_cell.angle_alpha   90.00
_cell.angle_beta   90.00
_cell.angle_gamma   90.00
#
_symmetry.space_group_name_H-M   'P 1'
#
loop_
_entity.id
_entity.type
_entity.pdbx_description
1 polymer ?
#
loop_
_entity_poly.entity_id
_entity_poly.type
_entity_poly.pdbx_seq_one_letter_code
_entity_poly.pdbx_strand_id
1 'polypeptide(L)'
;MELLTERQISTLVSHREKALCQKSMRAVARVGQAVNLAVERFVTVGETIADNNPEIKNEMYQACKEARAAGAAIEKLCEAALEDSLTDRSSVVRAARCLLSSVTRVLLLADIVVVKQLLLAKDKVARSLGRLESVSNFTEFVKAFSQFGAEMVELAHLTGDRQNDMKDERRRAQMAAARQVLERSTMLLLTSSKTCLRHPDRQNDMK
;
A
#
# COMPACT_ATOMS: atom_id res chain seq x y z
N MET A 1 -15.96 -2.22 -7.28
CA MET A 1 -14.89 -3.22 -7.47
C MET A 1 -14.64 -4.00 -6.17
N GLU A 2 -15.71 -4.44 -5.50
CA GLU A 2 -15.68 -5.14 -4.19
C GLU A 2 -16.44 -6.49 -4.21
N LEU A 3 -16.89 -6.93 -5.39
CA LEU A 3 -17.75 -8.11 -5.54
C LEU A 3 -17.01 -9.38 -6.00
N LEU A 4 -15.68 -9.34 -6.12
CA LEU A 4 -14.89 -10.45 -6.67
C LEU A 4 -14.16 -11.29 -5.61
N THR A 5 -13.87 -10.74 -4.43
CA THR A 5 -13.20 -11.48 -3.34
C THR A 5 -14.17 -12.32 -2.50
N GLU A 6 -15.47 -12.07 -2.59
CA GLU A 6 -16.49 -12.79 -1.79
C GLU A 6 -16.95 -14.11 -2.44
N ARG A 7 -16.83 -14.23 -3.77
CA ARG A 7 -17.33 -15.41 -4.50
C ARG A 7 -16.53 -16.68 -4.22
N GLN A 8 -15.23 -16.58 -3.98
CA GLN A 8 -14.42 -17.76 -3.66
C GLN A 8 -14.75 -18.32 -2.26
N ILE A 9 -15.21 -17.48 -1.33
CA ILE A 9 -15.62 -17.88 0.02
C ILE A 9 -17.07 -18.37 0.05
N SER A 10 -17.97 -17.78 -0.74
CA SER A 10 -19.37 -18.22 -0.84
C SER A 10 -19.53 -19.62 -1.47
N THR A 11 -18.61 -20.01 -2.36
CA THR A 11 -18.63 -21.33 -3.01
C THR A 11 -18.28 -22.48 -2.03
N LEU A 12 -17.59 -22.19 -0.92
CA LEU A 12 -17.32 -23.17 0.14
C LEU A 12 -18.55 -23.47 1.02
N VAL A 13 -19.55 -22.59 1.03
CA VAL A 13 -20.75 -22.72 1.90
C VAL A 13 -21.87 -23.52 1.21
N SER A 14 -21.85 -23.64 -0.12
CA SER A 14 -22.95 -24.27 -0.90
C SER A 14 -22.77 -25.78 -1.18
N HIS A 15 -21.59 -26.37 -0.91
CA HIS A 15 -21.38 -27.80 -1.19
C HIS A 15 -21.91 -28.72 -0.08
N ARG A 16 -23.24 -28.89 -0.17
CA ARG A 16 -24.07 -30.11 -0.02
C ARG A 16 -23.60 -31.22 0.93
N GLU A 17 -24.57 -31.61 1.75
CA GLU A 17 -24.74 -32.80 2.60
C GLU A 17 -24.55 -34.15 1.86
N LYS A 18 -23.40 -34.36 1.22
CA LYS A 18 -22.96 -35.68 0.79
C LYS A 18 -21.80 -36.11 1.68
N ALA A 19 -21.91 -37.29 2.28
CA ALA A 19 -20.81 -37.96 2.95
C ALA A 19 -19.54 -37.78 2.10
N LEU A 20 -18.52 -37.15 2.69
CA LEU A 20 -17.31 -36.77 1.98
C LEU A 20 -16.64 -38.06 1.47
N CYS A 21 -16.60 -38.24 0.15
CA CYS A 21 -15.84 -39.30 -0.48
C CYS A 21 -14.35 -39.15 -0.12
N GLN A 22 -13.59 -40.24 0.00
CA GLN A 22 -12.14 -40.24 0.26
C GLN A 22 -11.34 -39.30 -0.69
N LYS A 23 -11.83 -39.11 -1.93
CA LYS A 23 -11.28 -38.12 -2.89
C LYS A 23 -11.47 -36.66 -2.43
N SER A 24 -12.60 -36.33 -1.79
CA SER A 24 -12.90 -35.01 -1.25
C SER A 24 -12.05 -34.69 -0.03
N MET A 25 -11.75 -35.68 0.84
CA MET A 25 -10.92 -35.45 2.02
C MET A 25 -9.45 -35.16 1.63
N ARG A 26 -8.91 -35.89 0.64
CA ARG A 26 -7.59 -35.59 0.07
C ARG A 26 -7.51 -34.20 -0.58
N ALA A 27 -8.61 -33.72 -1.16
CA ALA A 27 -8.66 -32.37 -1.70
C ALA A 27 -8.58 -31.30 -0.59
N VAL A 28 -9.29 -31.52 0.54
CA VAL A 28 -9.28 -30.59 1.68
C VAL A 28 -7.89 -30.45 2.30
N ALA A 29 -7.18 -31.56 2.53
CA ALA A 29 -5.81 -31.53 3.04
C ALA A 29 -4.86 -30.75 2.13
N ARG A 30 -4.93 -30.98 0.80
CA ARG A 30 -4.14 -30.21 -0.18
C ARG A 30 -4.45 -28.72 -0.16
N VAL A 31 -5.71 -28.34 0.07
CA VAL A 31 -6.10 -26.93 0.22
C VAL A 31 -5.45 -26.34 1.48
N GLY A 32 -5.48 -27.04 2.61
CA GLY A 32 -4.82 -26.59 3.84
C GLY A 32 -3.32 -26.32 3.65
N GLN A 33 -2.61 -27.26 3.02
CA GLN A 33 -1.19 -27.12 2.69
C GLN A 33 -0.92 -25.94 1.74
N ALA A 34 -1.75 -25.79 0.70
CA ALA A 34 -1.64 -24.67 -0.24
C ALA A 34 -1.88 -23.32 0.43
N VAL A 35 -2.84 -23.25 1.36
CA VAL A 35 -3.11 -22.04 2.16
C VAL A 35 -1.90 -21.72 3.04
N ASN A 36 -1.37 -22.68 3.80
CA ASN A 36 -0.22 -22.42 4.66
C ASN A 36 1.03 -21.98 3.86
N LEU A 37 1.30 -22.64 2.73
CA LEU A 37 2.38 -22.23 1.83
C LEU A 37 2.19 -20.79 1.29
N ALA A 38 0.97 -20.42 0.93
CA ALA A 38 0.67 -19.06 0.49
C ALA A 38 0.86 -18.04 1.62
N VAL A 39 0.49 -18.40 2.86
CA VAL A 39 0.71 -17.58 4.04
C VAL A 39 2.20 -17.39 4.30
N GLU A 40 3.03 -18.44 4.25
CA GLU A 40 4.49 -18.32 4.45
C GLU A 40 5.14 -17.37 3.45
N ARG A 41 4.74 -17.45 2.18
CA ARG A 41 5.21 -16.51 1.14
C ARG A 41 4.75 -15.08 1.43
N PHE A 42 3.49 -14.90 1.82
CA PHE A 42 2.92 -13.59 2.14
C PHE A 42 3.65 -12.94 3.33
N VAL A 43 3.87 -13.68 4.41
CA VAL A 43 4.55 -13.15 5.60
C VAL A 43 6.03 -12.87 5.36
N THR A 44 6.71 -13.63 4.50
CA THR A 44 8.11 -13.33 4.13
C THR A 44 8.21 -11.94 3.47
N VAL A 45 7.25 -11.57 2.62
CA VAL A 45 7.17 -10.22 2.06
C VAL A 45 6.88 -9.19 3.15
N GLY A 46 5.94 -9.48 4.06
CA GLY A 46 5.63 -8.61 5.20
C GLY A 46 6.83 -8.36 6.12
N GLU A 47 7.60 -9.39 6.44
CA GLU A 47 8.82 -9.33 7.26
C GLU A 47 9.92 -8.52 6.54
N THR A 48 10.06 -8.69 5.22
CA THR A 48 10.98 -7.86 4.41
C THR A 48 10.58 -6.38 4.43
N ILE A 49 9.29 -6.07 4.38
CA ILE A 49 8.79 -4.69 4.54
C ILE A 49 9.12 -4.18 5.94
N ALA A 50 8.92 -5.00 6.97
CA ALA A 50 9.20 -4.66 8.37
C ALA A 50 10.68 -4.30 8.61
N ASP A 51 11.60 -5.06 8.02
CA ASP A 51 13.04 -4.83 8.18
C ASP A 51 13.49 -3.48 7.63
N ASN A 52 12.85 -3.00 6.56
CA ASN A 52 13.14 -1.71 5.96
C ASN A 52 12.42 -0.54 6.64
N ASN A 53 11.51 -0.79 7.59
CA ASN A 53 10.66 0.23 8.20
C ASN A 53 10.59 0.07 9.73
N PRO A 54 11.57 0.60 10.49
CA PRO A 54 11.70 0.41 11.93
C PRO A 54 10.43 0.78 12.72
N GLU A 55 9.74 1.84 12.29
CA GLU A 55 8.55 2.38 12.96
C GLU A 55 7.36 1.41 12.99
N ILE A 56 7.22 0.56 11.98
CA ILE A 56 6.13 -0.44 11.90
C ILE A 56 6.63 -1.86 12.17
N LYS A 57 7.94 -2.03 12.39
CA LYS A 57 8.61 -3.33 12.42
C LYS A 57 7.92 -4.29 13.40
N ASN A 58 7.78 -3.88 14.65
CA ASN A 58 7.18 -4.70 15.71
C ASN A 58 5.73 -5.10 15.39
N GLU A 59 4.92 -4.16 14.93
CA GLU A 59 3.52 -4.41 14.59
C GLU A 59 3.39 -5.35 13.38
N MET A 60 4.24 -5.18 12.38
CA MET A 60 4.27 -6.00 11.17
C MET A 60 4.69 -7.44 11.49
N TYR A 61 5.75 -7.63 12.28
CA TYR A 61 6.16 -8.97 12.73
C TYR A 61 5.08 -9.66 13.55
N GLN A 62 4.40 -8.92 14.42
CA GLN A 62 3.31 -9.48 15.22
C GLN A 62 2.13 -9.93 14.34
N ALA A 63 1.72 -9.11 13.36
CA ALA A 63 0.68 -9.47 12.40
C ALA A 63 1.09 -10.67 11.51
N CYS A 64 2.36 -10.73 11.08
CA CYS A 64 2.91 -11.86 10.33
C CYS A 64 2.93 -13.15 11.16
N LYS A 65 3.32 -13.08 12.44
CA LYS A 65 3.29 -14.22 13.36
C LYS A 65 1.87 -14.75 13.56
N GLU A 66 0.88 -13.86 13.72
CA GLU A 66 -0.53 -14.22 13.82
C GLU A 66 -1.04 -14.89 12.54
N ALA A 67 -0.70 -14.35 11.37
CA ALA A 67 -1.06 -14.94 10.08
C ALA A 67 -0.47 -16.33 9.91
N ARG A 68 0.82 -16.50 10.23
CA ARG A 68 1.53 -17.79 10.19
C ARG A 68 0.87 -18.82 11.09
N ALA A 69 0.56 -18.45 12.34
CA ALA A 69 -0.13 -19.33 13.28
C ALA A 69 -1.52 -19.76 12.77
N ALA A 70 -2.27 -18.83 12.16
CA ALA A 70 -3.58 -19.14 11.59
C ALA A 70 -3.47 -20.04 10.35
N GLY A 71 -2.48 -19.82 9.47
CA GLY A 71 -2.20 -20.67 8.31
C GLY A 71 -1.87 -22.11 8.72
N ALA A 72 -0.97 -22.29 9.68
CA ALA A 72 -0.61 -23.60 10.21
C ALA A 72 -1.81 -24.29 10.92
N ALA A 73 -2.68 -23.53 11.59
CA ALA A 73 -3.89 -24.08 12.20
C ALA A 73 -4.87 -24.59 11.13
N ILE A 74 -5.05 -23.87 10.02
CA ILE A 74 -5.91 -24.30 8.91
C ILE A 74 -5.36 -25.58 8.29
N GLU A 75 -4.06 -25.67 8.03
CA GLU A 75 -3.42 -26.89 7.50
C GLU A 75 -3.70 -28.10 8.39
N LYS A 76 -3.42 -27.98 9.70
CA LYS A 76 -3.66 -29.07 10.66
C LYS A 76 -5.14 -29.49 10.72
N LEU A 77 -6.05 -28.54 10.70
CA LEU A 77 -7.49 -28.83 10.71
C LEU A 77 -7.94 -29.52 9.41
N CYS A 78 -7.33 -29.16 8.27
CA CYS A 78 -7.58 -29.80 6.99
C CYS A 78 -6.96 -31.20 6.88
N GLU A 79 -5.83 -31.46 7.54
CA GLU A 79 -5.22 -32.79 7.65
C GLU A 79 -6.04 -33.71 8.55
N ALA A 80 -6.50 -33.22 9.71
CA ALA A 80 -7.38 -33.97 10.61
C ALA A 80 -8.71 -34.39 9.94
N ALA A 81 -9.14 -33.65 8.92
CA ALA A 81 -10.28 -34.00 8.07
C ALA A 81 -10.13 -35.30 7.26
N LEU A 82 -8.90 -35.82 7.14
CA LEU A 82 -8.63 -37.11 6.50
C LEU A 82 -8.94 -38.30 7.40
N GLU A 83 -8.80 -38.11 8.71
CA GLU A 83 -8.85 -39.16 9.72
C GLU A 83 -10.22 -39.26 10.39
N ASP A 84 -10.91 -38.13 10.57
CA ASP A 84 -12.19 -38.08 11.28
C ASP A 84 -13.26 -37.34 10.45
N SER A 85 -14.42 -37.98 10.24
CA SER A 85 -15.51 -37.41 9.41
C SER A 85 -16.18 -36.18 10.04
N LEU A 86 -15.84 -35.89 11.30
CA LEU A 86 -16.37 -34.80 12.10
C LEU A 86 -15.31 -33.70 12.30
N THR A 87 -14.77 -33.16 11.22
CA THR A 87 -14.05 -31.87 11.32
C THR A 87 -14.95 -30.84 12.00
N ASP A 88 -14.44 -30.25 13.07
CA ASP A 88 -15.05 -29.09 13.70
C ASP A 88 -14.99 -27.90 12.74
N ARG A 89 -15.99 -27.81 11.87
CA ARG A 89 -16.19 -26.70 10.91
C ARG A 89 -16.11 -25.35 11.61
N SER A 90 -16.51 -25.26 12.88
CA SER A 90 -16.43 -24.01 13.64
C SER A 90 -14.97 -23.60 13.89
N SER A 91 -14.08 -24.55 14.16
CA SER A 91 -12.65 -24.31 14.31
C SER A 91 -11.97 -23.88 13.01
N VAL A 92 -12.34 -24.47 11.86
CA VAL A 92 -11.84 -24.04 10.55
C VAL A 92 -12.28 -22.60 10.24
N VAL A 93 -13.55 -22.29 10.46
CA VAL A 93 -14.09 -20.93 10.25
C VAL A 93 -13.39 -19.92 11.16
N ARG A 94 -13.14 -20.29 12.42
CA ARG A 94 -12.40 -19.43 13.37
C ARG A 94 -10.96 -19.19 12.90
N ALA A 95 -10.24 -20.24 12.50
CA ALA A 95 -8.87 -20.11 12.00
C ALA A 95 -8.82 -19.25 10.72
N ALA A 96 -9.77 -19.41 9.80
CA ALA A 96 -9.88 -18.59 8.60
C ALA A 96 -10.16 -17.11 8.93
N ARG A 97 -11.04 -16.81 9.90
CA ARG A 97 -11.28 -15.44 10.37
C ARG A 97 -10.03 -14.82 11.00
N CYS A 98 -9.30 -15.59 11.81
CA CYS A 98 -8.01 -15.15 12.37
C CYS A 98 -7.00 -14.84 11.27
N LEU A 99 -6.94 -15.67 10.23
CA LEU A 99 -6.08 -15.44 9.07
C LEU A 99 -6.47 -14.15 8.33
N LEU A 100 -7.76 -13.95 8.02
CA LEU A 100 -8.23 -12.74 7.36
C LEU A 100 -7.93 -11.47 8.16
N SER A 101 -8.10 -11.52 9.48
CA SER A 101 -7.81 -10.39 10.37
C SER A 101 -6.31 -10.03 10.35
N SER A 102 -5.44 -11.03 10.53
CA SER A 102 -3.99 -10.82 10.54
C SER A 102 -3.43 -10.40 9.17
N VAL A 103 -3.91 -11.00 8.08
CA VAL A 103 -3.57 -10.57 6.70
C VAL A 103 -4.02 -9.14 6.45
N THR A 104 -5.23 -8.77 6.86
CA THR A 104 -5.72 -7.38 6.73
C THR A 104 -4.82 -6.42 7.49
N ARG A 105 -4.38 -6.79 8.70
CA ARG A 105 -3.46 -5.98 9.50
C ARG A 105 -2.10 -5.80 8.81
N VAL A 106 -1.54 -6.86 8.21
CA VAL A 106 -0.32 -6.76 7.38
C VAL A 106 -0.51 -5.79 6.21
N LEU A 107 -1.62 -5.90 5.48
CA LEU A 107 -1.92 -5.03 4.34
C LEU A 107 -2.09 -3.56 4.75
N LEU A 108 -2.73 -3.29 5.89
CA LEU A 108 -2.88 -1.94 6.42
C LEU A 108 -1.53 -1.35 6.84
N LEU A 109 -0.66 -2.14 7.48
CA LEU A 109 0.69 -1.70 7.83
C LEU A 109 1.54 -1.42 6.58
N ALA A 110 1.40 -2.22 5.53
CA ALA A 110 2.05 -1.96 4.26
C ALA A 110 1.54 -0.65 3.60
N ASP A 111 0.22 -0.39 3.65
CA ASP A 111 -0.36 0.87 3.15
C ASP A 111 0.20 2.10 3.89
N ILE A 112 0.41 1.99 5.21
CA ILE A 112 1.04 3.05 6.01
C ILE A 112 2.44 3.40 5.47
N VAL A 113 3.24 2.42 5.07
CA VAL A 113 4.57 2.66 4.49
C VAL A 113 4.45 3.45 3.18
N VAL A 114 3.53 3.08 2.30
CA VAL A 114 3.29 3.79 1.03
C VAL A 114 2.86 5.24 1.29
N VAL A 115 1.96 5.45 2.25
CA VAL A 115 1.51 6.81 2.63
C VAL A 115 2.67 7.61 3.23
N LYS A 116 3.55 7.00 4.03
CA LYS A 116 4.75 7.69 4.54
C LYS A 116 5.69 8.12 3.42
N GLN A 117 5.92 7.26 2.42
CA GLN A 117 6.75 7.62 1.26
C GLN A 117 6.17 8.81 0.49
N LEU A 118 4.85 8.86 0.31
CA LEU A 118 4.16 10.02 -0.28
C LEU A 118 4.37 11.30 0.52
N LEU A 119 4.21 11.23 1.84
CA LEU A 119 4.41 12.39 2.72
C LEU A 119 5.86 12.87 2.69
N LEU A 120 6.83 11.95 2.70
CA LEU A 120 8.24 12.28 2.59
C LEU A 120 8.57 12.96 1.26
N ALA A 121 8.05 12.47 0.14
CA ALA A 121 8.24 13.09 -1.17
C ALA A 121 7.60 14.49 -1.23
N LYS A 122 6.39 14.65 -0.67
CA LYS A 122 5.71 15.94 -0.55
C LYS A 122 6.52 16.92 0.31
N ASP A 123 7.10 16.47 1.41
CA ASP A 123 7.92 17.32 2.28
C ASP A 123 9.28 17.67 1.66
N LYS A 124 9.88 16.79 0.83
CA LYS A 124 11.05 17.14 0.00
C LYS A 124 10.71 18.31 -0.92
N VAL A 125 9.64 18.17 -1.71
CA VAL A 125 9.14 19.23 -2.61
C VAL A 125 8.88 20.54 -1.86
N ALA A 126 8.25 20.49 -0.69
CA ALA A 126 8.01 21.68 0.12
C ALA A 126 9.32 22.37 0.55
N ARG A 127 10.32 21.59 0.99
CA ARG A 127 11.64 22.12 1.38
C ARG A 127 12.41 22.71 0.19
N SER A 128 12.44 22.02 -0.94
CA SER A 128 13.13 22.52 -2.13
C SER A 128 12.42 23.74 -2.74
N LEU A 129 11.09 23.81 -2.65
CA LEU A 129 10.33 25.00 -3.00
C LEU A 129 10.70 26.19 -2.11
N GLY A 130 10.77 26.00 -0.78
CA GLY A 130 11.20 27.06 0.13
C GLY A 130 12.62 27.58 -0.15
N ARG A 131 13.52 26.71 -0.65
CA ARG A 131 14.86 27.13 -1.08
C ARG A 131 14.84 28.02 -2.33
N LEU A 132 13.80 27.96 -3.16
CA LEU A 132 13.70 28.84 -4.34
C LEU A 132 13.42 30.29 -3.94
N GLU A 133 12.84 30.54 -2.77
CA GLU A 133 12.54 31.88 -2.28
C GLU A 133 13.80 32.68 -1.91
N SER A 134 14.88 32.00 -1.50
CA SER A 134 16.12 32.65 -1.04
C SER A 134 17.18 32.81 -2.13
N VAL A 135 16.89 32.40 -3.37
CA VAL A 135 17.85 32.49 -4.46
C VAL A 135 18.03 33.92 -4.94
N SER A 136 19.28 34.35 -5.07
CA SER A 136 19.63 35.74 -5.45
C SER A 136 20.20 35.90 -6.86
N ASN A 137 20.55 34.80 -7.53
CA ASN A 137 21.17 34.84 -8.85
C ASN A 137 20.76 33.66 -9.73
N PHE A 138 20.98 33.81 -11.04
CA PHE A 138 20.51 32.86 -12.03
C PHE A 138 21.17 31.47 -11.91
N THR A 139 22.44 31.41 -11.55
CA THR A 139 23.16 30.13 -11.42
C THR A 139 22.62 29.29 -10.26
N GLU A 140 22.40 29.91 -9.10
CA GLU A 140 21.76 29.26 -7.96
C GLU A 140 20.32 28.86 -8.26
N PHE A 141 19.60 29.69 -9.02
CA PHE A 141 18.23 29.39 -9.43
C PHE A 141 18.17 28.13 -10.28
N VAL A 142 19.02 28.02 -11.30
CA VAL A 142 19.06 26.83 -12.15
C VAL A 142 19.34 25.58 -11.31
N LYS A 143 20.31 25.63 -10.39
CA LYS A 143 20.62 24.50 -9.50
C LYS A 143 19.44 24.13 -8.59
N ALA A 144 18.85 25.10 -7.90
CA ALA A 144 17.74 24.88 -6.98
C ALA A 144 16.49 24.38 -7.73
N PHE A 145 16.19 24.96 -8.89
CA PHE A 145 15.02 24.59 -9.69
C PHE A 145 15.18 23.20 -10.32
N SER A 146 16.39 22.82 -10.74
CA SER A 146 16.67 21.45 -11.19
C SER A 146 16.43 20.41 -10.09
N GLN A 147 16.85 20.69 -8.85
CA GLN A 147 16.58 19.80 -7.72
C GLN A 147 15.09 19.72 -7.39
N PHE A 148 14.41 20.87 -7.28
CA PHE A 148 12.97 20.93 -7.08
C PHE A 148 12.21 20.16 -8.17
N GLY A 149 12.61 20.31 -9.44
CA GLY A 149 12.03 19.60 -10.57
C GLY A 149 12.18 18.07 -10.47
N ALA A 150 13.34 17.57 -10.02
CA ALA A 150 13.55 16.14 -9.83
C ALA A 150 12.66 15.57 -8.71
N GLU A 151 12.55 16.28 -7.59
CA GLU A 151 11.68 15.89 -6.48
C GLU A 151 10.18 15.96 -6.87
N MET A 152 9.82 16.92 -7.73
CA MET A 152 8.49 17.02 -8.32
C MET A 152 8.13 15.83 -9.22
N VAL A 153 9.09 15.29 -9.98
CA VAL A 153 8.89 14.08 -10.79
C VAL A 153 8.67 12.86 -9.90
N GLU A 154 9.47 12.70 -8.84
CA GLU A 154 9.27 11.63 -7.82
C GLU A 154 7.85 11.71 -7.23
N LEU A 155 7.43 12.91 -6.80
CA LEU A 155 6.09 13.12 -6.25
C LEU A 155 4.98 12.86 -7.29
N ALA A 156 5.18 13.24 -8.55
CA ALA A 156 4.19 13.05 -9.62
C ALA A 156 3.92 11.57 -9.90
N HIS A 157 4.96 10.73 -9.85
CA HIS A 157 4.83 9.27 -9.95
C HIS A 157 4.09 8.68 -8.77
N LEU A 158 4.55 8.95 -7.54
CA LEU A 158 3.93 8.40 -6.33
C LEU A 158 2.46 8.80 -6.19
N THR A 159 2.14 10.07 -6.45
CA THR A 159 0.75 10.57 -6.40
C THR A 159 -0.10 10.01 -7.53
N GLY A 160 0.49 9.65 -8.67
CA GLY A 160 -0.17 8.97 -9.78
C GLY A 160 -0.56 7.55 -9.43
N ASP A 161 0.37 6.78 -8.89
CA ASP A 161 0.11 5.40 -8.45
C ASP A 161 -0.96 5.39 -7.36
N ARG A 162 -0.81 6.24 -6.33
CA ARG A 162 -1.83 6.35 -5.26
C ARG A 162 -3.19 6.79 -5.78
N GLN A 163 -3.24 7.65 -6.80
CA GLN A 163 -4.49 8.03 -7.43
C GLN A 163 -5.20 6.83 -8.05
N ASN A 164 -4.47 5.96 -8.74
CA ASN A 164 -5.02 4.78 -9.39
C ASN A 164 -5.53 3.74 -8.37
N ASP A 165 -4.88 3.63 -7.22
CA ASP A 165 -5.27 2.69 -6.15
C ASP A 165 -6.51 3.13 -5.37
N MET A 166 -6.85 4.42 -5.37
CA MET A 166 -8.03 4.90 -4.65
C MET A 166 -9.30 4.33 -5.26
N LYS A 167 -10.15 3.71 -4.44
CA LYS A 167 -11.46 3.20 -4.86
C LYS A 167 -12.55 4.28 -4.89
N ASP A 168 -12.48 5.22 -3.95
CA ASP A 168 -13.42 6.34 -3.83
C ASP A 168 -13.18 7.37 -4.93
N GLU A 169 -14.16 7.54 -5.82
CA GLU A 169 -14.13 8.47 -6.94
C GLU A 169 -13.88 9.91 -6.49
N ARG A 170 -14.47 10.33 -5.37
CA ARG A 170 -14.32 11.70 -4.87
C ARG A 170 -12.88 11.96 -4.45
N ARG A 171 -12.26 11.03 -3.72
CA ARG A 171 -10.86 11.15 -3.30
C ARG A 171 -9.92 11.07 -4.50
N ARG A 172 -10.22 10.21 -5.48
CA ARG A 172 -9.49 10.13 -6.75
C ARG A 172 -9.49 11.46 -7.51
N ALA A 173 -10.67 12.07 -7.67
CA ALA A 173 -10.82 13.36 -8.31
C ALA A 173 -10.10 14.49 -7.56
N GLN A 174 -10.15 14.49 -6.22
CA GLN A 174 -9.42 15.46 -5.40
C GLN A 174 -7.91 15.38 -5.60
N MET A 175 -7.34 14.17 -5.61
CA MET A 175 -5.92 13.97 -5.90
C MET A 175 -5.55 14.42 -7.32
N ALA A 176 -6.37 14.07 -8.31
CA ALA A 176 -6.16 14.49 -9.70
C ALA A 176 -6.15 16.02 -9.83
N ALA A 177 -7.11 16.70 -9.19
CA ALA A 177 -7.18 18.16 -9.17
C ALA A 177 -5.94 18.77 -8.49
N ALA A 178 -5.52 18.25 -7.33
CA ALA A 178 -4.34 18.74 -6.62
C ALA A 178 -3.06 18.59 -7.46
N ARG A 179 -2.87 17.44 -8.13
CA ARG A 179 -1.75 17.19 -9.04
C ARG A 179 -1.73 18.19 -10.19
N GLN A 180 -2.89 18.43 -10.82
CA GLN A 180 -3.02 19.37 -11.93
C GLN A 180 -2.73 20.82 -11.50
N VAL A 181 -3.20 21.24 -10.32
CA VAL A 181 -2.89 22.57 -9.77
C VAL A 181 -1.38 22.70 -9.54
N LEU A 182 -0.74 21.70 -8.93
CA LEU A 182 0.68 21.73 -8.64
C LEU A 182 1.55 21.79 -9.91
N GLU A 183 1.17 21.04 -10.96
CA GLU A 183 1.85 21.05 -12.26
C GLU A 183 1.77 22.44 -12.92
N ARG A 184 0.58 23.03 -12.99
CA ARG A 184 0.39 24.38 -13.56
C ARG A 184 1.14 25.44 -12.76
N SER A 185 1.04 25.40 -11.43
CA SER A 185 1.73 26.34 -10.55
C SER A 185 3.25 26.25 -10.69
N THR A 186 3.80 25.05 -10.91
CA THR A 186 5.23 24.85 -11.14
C THR A 186 5.72 25.52 -12.42
N MET A 187 4.94 25.44 -13.51
CA MET A 187 5.25 26.11 -14.77
C MET A 187 5.20 27.64 -14.63
N LEU A 188 4.22 28.15 -13.89
CA LEU A 188 4.11 29.59 -13.60
C LEU A 188 5.29 30.07 -12.75
N LEU A 189 5.67 29.33 -11.71
CA LEU A 189 6.82 29.61 -10.86
C LEU A 189 8.12 29.72 -11.68
N LEU A 190 8.38 28.77 -12.59
CA LEU A 190 9.56 28.83 -13.46
C LEU A 190 9.60 30.13 -14.28
N THR A 191 8.46 30.50 -14.84
CA THR A 191 8.34 31.67 -15.74
C THR A 191 8.46 32.98 -14.97
N SER A 192 7.82 33.08 -13.80
CA SER A 192 7.90 34.26 -12.94
C SER A 192 9.31 34.44 -12.37
N SER A 193 9.91 33.39 -11.79
CA SER A 193 11.26 33.47 -11.24
C SER A 193 12.32 33.84 -12.29
N LYS A 194 12.24 33.28 -13.51
CA LYS A 194 13.13 33.68 -14.61
C LYS A 194 13.00 35.16 -14.96
N THR A 195 11.78 35.70 -14.91
CA THR A 195 11.51 37.11 -15.23
C THR A 195 12.06 38.03 -14.14
N CYS A 196 11.80 37.72 -12.86
CA CYS A 196 12.34 38.46 -11.71
C CYS A 196 13.87 38.50 -11.71
N LEU A 197 14.53 37.37 -11.96
CA LEU A 197 15.99 37.29 -11.98
C LEU A 197 16.64 38.02 -13.17
N ARG A 198 15.90 38.22 -14.27
CA ARG A 198 16.37 39.00 -15.43
C ARG A 198 16.15 40.50 -15.30
N HIS A 199 15.21 40.92 -14.45
CA HIS A 199 14.81 42.32 -14.28
C HIS A 199 14.67 42.68 -12.78
N PRO A 200 15.75 42.66 -12.01
CA PRO A 200 15.71 42.89 -10.56
C PRO A 200 15.19 44.30 -10.18
N ASP A 201 15.40 45.29 -11.04
CA ASP A 201 15.05 46.70 -10.76
C ASP A 201 13.54 46.97 -10.68
N ARG A 202 12.69 46.12 -11.29
CA ARG A 202 11.22 46.31 -11.29
C ARG A 202 10.53 45.92 -9.98
N GLN A 203 11.27 45.35 -9.03
CA GLN A 203 10.71 44.92 -7.74
C GLN A 203 10.61 46.05 -6.71
N ASN A 204 11.31 47.17 -6.93
CA ASN A 204 11.27 48.36 -6.06
C ASN A 204 10.18 49.38 -6.42
N ASP A 205 9.59 49.30 -7.61
CA ASP A 205 8.54 50.25 -8.06
C ASP A 205 7.12 49.86 -7.63
N MET A 206 6.97 48.76 -6.88
CA MET A 206 5.66 48.21 -6.46
C MET A 206 5.47 48.18 -4.93
N LYS A 207 6.33 48.87 -4.17
CA LYS A 207 6.17 49.13 -2.74
C LYS A 207 5.68 50.55 -2.48
#